data_AF-A0A7C3HBG8-F1
#
_entry.id   AF-A0A7C3HBG8-F1
#
_cell.length_a   1.000
_cell.length_b   1.000
_cell.length_c   1.000
_cell.angle_alpha   90.00
_cell.angle_beta   90.00
_cell.angle_gamma   90.00
#
_symmetry.space_group_name_H-M   'P 1'
#
loop_
_entity.id
_entity.type
_entity.pdbx_description
1 polymer ?
#
loop_
_entity_poly.entity_id
_entity_poly.type
_entity_poly.pdbx_seq_one_letter_code
_entity_poly.pdbx_strand_id
1 'polypeptide(L)'
;DGAALARVSGERVRDEFSRLLAQPQAAPWLRRLDALGLLTVILPDLEPLRGLEQPPPHHLPVLAHSLETVHALETLLGAQPSLVPFPLPQLPTARLVILKLAALLHDTGKAAARTVDAEGRIRFIGHAKIGARITAQALRRLYLSRAEVQLGETIVRHHMRPLLLTNQPDVSARAVYRFFRDTGDAGVDILLHALADHRATYLSDAPDDRWPRLTALTERMLRDYYEHRERIAPPLLINGHDLLREFGLQPGPHIGEILETVREAQVSGEVRSREEALALVRRLTAPQGGC
;
A
#
# COMPACT_ATOMS: atom_id res chain seq x y z
N ASP A 1 -33.73 4.02 8.93
CA ASP A 1 -33.32 4.96 7.87
C ASP A 1 -31.93 5.53 8.21
N GLY A 2 -31.28 6.26 7.30
CA GLY A 2 -29.96 6.85 7.57
C GLY A 2 -29.95 7.90 8.68
N ALA A 3 -31.09 8.58 8.90
CA ALA A 3 -31.24 9.57 9.97
C ALA A 3 -31.16 8.96 11.37
N ALA A 4 -31.67 7.74 11.55
CA ALA A 4 -31.52 7.00 12.81
C ALA A 4 -30.05 6.58 13.07
N LEU A 5 -29.30 6.23 12.02
CA LEU A 5 -27.90 5.81 12.15
C LEU A 5 -27.00 6.97 12.61
N ALA A 6 -27.25 8.19 12.13
CA ALA A 6 -26.54 9.39 12.55
C ALA A 6 -26.70 9.73 14.05
N ARG A 7 -27.68 9.12 14.74
CA ARG A 7 -27.93 9.29 16.18
C ARG A 7 -27.27 8.20 17.04
N VAL A 8 -26.67 7.18 16.41
CA VAL A 8 -25.94 6.11 17.10
C VAL A 8 -24.53 6.61 17.44
N SER A 9 -23.99 6.23 18.59
CA SER A 9 -22.61 6.59 18.95
C SER A 9 -21.61 6.02 17.95
N GLY A 10 -20.54 6.76 17.67
CA GLY A 10 -19.53 6.36 16.69
C GLY A 10 -18.84 5.05 17.06
N GLU A 11 -18.68 4.75 18.34
CA GLU A 11 -18.11 3.50 18.83
C GLU A 11 -19.01 2.30 18.54
N ARG A 12 -20.34 2.45 18.65
CA ARG A 12 -21.28 1.38 18.30
C ARG A 12 -21.31 1.15 16.79
N VAL A 13 -21.26 2.22 16.00
CA VAL A 13 -21.13 2.12 14.54
C VAL A 13 -19.82 1.40 14.18
N ARG A 14 -18.69 1.79 14.80
CA ARG A 14 -17.39 1.12 14.64
C ARG A 14 -17.50 -0.36 14.97
N ASP A 15 -18.02 -0.73 16.13
CA ASP A 15 -18.01 -2.11 16.60
C ASP A 15 -18.83 -3.03 15.69
N GLU A 16 -20.04 -2.62 15.28
CA GLU A 16 -20.86 -3.42 14.38
C GLU A 16 -20.30 -3.46 12.95
N PHE A 17 -19.75 -2.35 12.47
CA PHE A 17 -19.13 -2.31 11.14
C PHE A 17 -17.86 -3.16 11.07
N SER A 18 -17.01 -3.12 12.11
CA SER A 18 -15.84 -3.98 12.24
C SER A 18 -16.23 -5.46 12.31
N ARG A 19 -17.31 -5.81 13.02
CA ARG A 19 -17.83 -7.19 13.05
C ARG A 19 -18.32 -7.67 11.68
N LEU A 20 -18.97 -6.80 10.93
CA LEU A 20 -19.38 -7.10 9.55
C LEU A 20 -18.16 -7.36 8.67
N LEU A 21 -17.15 -6.48 8.73
CA LEU A 21 -15.92 -6.60 7.95
C LEU A 21 -15.05 -7.81 8.36
N ALA A 22 -15.11 -8.23 9.62
CA ALA A 22 -14.41 -9.40 10.12
C ALA A 22 -14.93 -10.72 9.52
N GLN A 23 -16.13 -10.73 8.93
CA GLN A 23 -16.67 -11.93 8.29
C GLN A 23 -15.90 -12.29 7.02
N PRO A 24 -15.76 -13.58 6.65
CA PRO A 24 -15.11 -13.99 5.41
C PRO A 24 -15.78 -13.46 4.13
N GLN A 25 -17.10 -13.18 4.18
CA GLN A 25 -17.90 -12.70 3.05
C GLN A 25 -18.63 -11.40 3.39
N ALA A 26 -17.89 -10.33 3.63
CA ALA A 26 -18.43 -9.01 3.95
C ALA A 26 -18.87 -8.23 2.70
N ALA A 27 -18.28 -8.49 1.52
CA ALA A 27 -18.54 -7.70 0.32
C ALA A 27 -20.03 -7.65 -0.10
N PRO A 28 -20.83 -8.74 -0.07
CA PRO A 28 -22.27 -8.68 -0.36
C PRO A 28 -23.03 -7.75 0.60
N TRP A 29 -22.63 -7.71 1.87
CA TRP A 29 -23.23 -6.85 2.88
C TRP A 29 -22.85 -5.38 2.70
N LEU A 30 -21.62 -5.09 2.27
CA LEU A 30 -21.21 -3.73 1.89
C LEU A 30 -22.02 -3.22 0.70
N ARG A 31 -22.24 -4.04 -0.33
CA ARG A 31 -23.11 -3.70 -1.46
C ARG A 31 -24.56 -3.46 -1.01
N ARG A 32 -25.06 -4.26 -0.07
CA ARG A 32 -26.39 -4.07 0.51
C ARG A 32 -26.49 -2.78 1.32
N LEU A 33 -25.47 -2.43 2.10
CA LEU A 33 -25.39 -1.15 2.80
C LEU A 33 -25.40 0.03 1.82
N ASP A 34 -24.67 -0.07 0.71
CA ASP A 34 -24.66 0.97 -0.33
C ASP A 34 -26.04 1.11 -1.00
N ALA A 35 -26.66 -0.01 -1.38
CA ALA A 35 -28.00 -0.02 -1.99
C ALA A 35 -29.09 0.57 -1.07
N LEU A 36 -28.90 0.48 0.25
CA LEU A 36 -29.77 1.09 1.26
C LEU A 36 -29.39 2.55 1.60
N GLY A 37 -28.34 3.10 0.99
CA GLY A 37 -27.81 4.42 1.29
C GLY A 37 -27.17 4.54 2.68
N LEU A 38 -26.85 3.42 3.34
CA LEU A 38 -26.27 3.38 4.67
C LEU A 38 -24.74 3.43 4.65
N LEU A 39 -24.11 2.88 3.60
CA LEU A 39 -22.65 2.83 3.51
C LEU A 39 -22.04 4.25 3.54
N THR A 40 -22.60 5.18 2.79
CA THR A 40 -22.09 6.56 2.73
C THR A 40 -22.56 7.44 3.89
N VAL A 41 -23.44 6.94 4.74
CA VAL A 41 -23.68 7.53 6.07
C VAL A 41 -22.54 7.15 7.03
N ILE A 42 -22.05 5.91 6.97
CA ILE A 42 -20.92 5.43 7.80
C ILE A 42 -19.59 6.01 7.30
N LEU A 43 -19.37 5.98 5.99
CA LEU A 43 -18.17 6.43 5.29
C LEU A 43 -18.54 7.47 4.23
N PRO A 44 -18.79 8.74 4.64
CA PRO A 44 -19.21 9.79 3.71
C PRO A 44 -18.19 10.11 2.61
N ASP A 45 -16.91 9.76 2.80
CA ASP A 45 -15.86 9.99 1.81
C ASP A 45 -15.99 9.09 0.56
N LEU A 46 -16.87 8.09 0.60
CA LEU A 46 -17.19 7.23 -0.55
C LEU A 46 -18.21 7.88 -1.50
N GLU A 47 -19.03 8.82 -1.03
CA GLU A 47 -20.08 9.43 -1.85
C GLU A 47 -19.52 10.18 -3.08
N PRO A 48 -18.41 10.94 -3.01
CA PRO A 48 -17.80 11.56 -4.19
C PRO A 48 -17.32 10.58 -5.27
N LEU A 49 -17.22 9.29 -4.95
CA LEU A 49 -16.82 8.24 -5.88
C LEU A 49 -18.02 7.64 -6.63
N ARG A 50 -19.25 7.94 -6.20
CA ARG A 50 -20.48 7.45 -6.82
C ARG A 50 -20.60 8.02 -8.23
N GLY A 51 -20.68 7.14 -9.22
CA GLY A 51 -20.78 7.52 -10.63
C GLY A 51 -19.50 8.17 -11.20
N LEU A 52 -18.40 8.24 -10.43
CA LEU A 52 -17.13 8.74 -10.94
C LEU A 52 -16.55 7.71 -11.92
N GLU A 53 -16.54 8.06 -13.20
CA GLU A 53 -16.01 7.20 -14.27
C GLU A 53 -14.48 7.13 -14.25
N GLN A 54 -13.97 6.02 -14.79
CA GLN A 54 -12.54 5.72 -14.89
C GLN A 54 -12.20 5.31 -16.32
N PRO A 55 -11.00 5.65 -16.81
CA PRO A 55 -10.58 5.22 -18.13
C PRO A 55 -10.38 3.69 -18.17
N PRO A 56 -10.51 3.06 -19.35
CA PRO A 56 -10.13 1.68 -19.56
C PRO A 56 -8.71 1.41 -19.01
N PRO A 57 -8.46 0.22 -18.45
CA PRO A 57 -9.27 -1.00 -18.54
C PRO A 57 -10.36 -1.13 -17.47
N HIS A 58 -10.54 -0.14 -16.58
CA HIS A 58 -11.59 -0.17 -15.59
C HIS A 58 -12.96 -0.25 -16.27
N HIS A 59 -13.80 -1.15 -15.76
CA HIS A 59 -15.15 -1.40 -16.26
C HIS A 59 -16.24 -0.99 -15.25
N LEU A 60 -15.81 -0.47 -14.09
CA LEU A 60 -16.67 -0.01 -12.99
C LEU A 60 -16.35 1.44 -12.62
N PRO A 61 -17.38 2.25 -12.27
CA PRO A 61 -17.17 3.52 -11.57
C PRO A 61 -16.41 3.32 -10.25
N VAL A 62 -15.74 4.36 -9.76
CA VAL A 62 -14.78 4.24 -8.65
C VAL A 62 -15.37 3.61 -7.38
N LEU A 63 -16.59 3.97 -6.96
CA LEU A 63 -17.22 3.35 -5.79
C LEU A 63 -17.50 1.84 -6.00
N ALA A 64 -18.01 1.49 -7.19
CA ALA A 64 -18.30 0.10 -7.52
C ALA A 64 -17.01 -0.72 -7.63
N HIS A 65 -15.94 -0.13 -8.17
CA HIS A 65 -14.59 -0.69 -8.18
C HIS A 65 -14.09 -0.96 -6.76
N SER A 66 -14.21 0.01 -5.86
CA SER A 66 -13.77 -0.15 -4.46
C SER A 66 -14.51 -1.28 -3.72
N LEU A 67 -15.82 -1.45 -3.98
CA LEU A 67 -16.60 -2.59 -3.47
C LEU A 67 -16.16 -3.93 -4.09
N GLU A 68 -15.82 -3.92 -5.38
CA GLU A 68 -15.28 -5.09 -6.09
C GLU A 68 -13.88 -5.46 -5.57
N THR A 69 -13.02 -4.50 -5.25
CA THR A 69 -11.71 -4.74 -4.65
C THR A 69 -11.83 -5.47 -3.31
N VAL A 70 -12.83 -5.14 -2.47
CA VAL A 70 -13.09 -5.89 -1.24
C VAL A 70 -13.54 -7.33 -1.54
N HIS A 71 -14.40 -7.52 -2.53
CA HIS A 71 -14.84 -8.86 -2.95
C HIS A 71 -13.68 -9.71 -3.49
N ALA A 72 -12.85 -9.13 -4.35
CA ALA A 72 -11.67 -9.75 -4.91
C ALA A 72 -10.67 -10.14 -3.82
N LEU A 73 -10.47 -9.28 -2.81
CA LEU A 73 -9.63 -9.58 -1.65
C LEU A 73 -10.16 -10.77 -0.86
N GLU A 74 -11.46 -10.81 -0.54
CA GLU A 74 -12.08 -11.94 0.16
C GLU A 74 -11.96 -13.24 -0.63
N THR A 75 -12.14 -13.15 -1.95
CA THR A 75 -11.98 -14.28 -2.86
C THR A 75 -10.55 -14.79 -2.82
N LEU A 76 -9.54 -13.92 -2.91
CA LEU A 76 -8.13 -14.30 -2.85
C LEU A 76 -7.75 -14.96 -1.51
N LEU A 77 -8.21 -14.40 -0.39
CA LEU A 77 -7.89 -14.92 0.94
C LEU A 77 -8.64 -16.21 1.28
N GLY A 78 -9.81 -16.43 0.69
CA GLY A 78 -10.59 -17.67 0.82
C GLY A 78 -10.31 -18.70 -0.27
N ALA A 79 -9.50 -18.37 -1.29
CA ALA A 79 -9.32 -19.20 -2.46
C ALA A 79 -8.40 -20.40 -2.22
N GLN A 80 -8.67 -21.43 -3.02
CA GLN A 80 -7.76 -22.54 -3.25
C GLN A 80 -6.55 -22.07 -4.10
N PRO A 81 -5.45 -22.84 -4.16
CA PRO A 81 -4.21 -22.49 -4.89
C PRO A 81 -4.36 -22.18 -6.40
N SER A 82 -5.55 -22.28 -6.98
CA SER A 82 -5.80 -22.06 -8.41
C SER A 82 -5.81 -20.58 -8.82
N LEU A 83 -6.00 -19.62 -7.90
CA LEU A 83 -6.02 -18.19 -8.24
C LEU A 83 -4.64 -17.53 -8.15
N VAL A 84 -3.80 -17.96 -7.21
CA VAL A 84 -2.42 -17.50 -7.04
C VAL A 84 -1.52 -18.71 -6.81
N PRO A 85 -0.35 -18.81 -7.45
CA PRO A 85 0.48 -20.02 -7.44
C PRO A 85 1.30 -20.20 -6.15
N PHE A 86 0.97 -19.47 -5.07
CA PHE A 86 1.67 -19.48 -3.80
C PHE A 86 0.71 -19.23 -2.63
N PRO A 87 1.02 -19.69 -1.41
CA PRO A 87 0.17 -19.45 -0.25
C PRO A 87 0.18 -17.98 0.15
N LEU A 88 -1.01 -17.42 0.39
CA LEU A 88 -1.15 -16.09 0.98
C LEU A 88 -1.06 -16.17 2.51
N PRO A 89 -0.47 -15.15 3.17
CA PRO A 89 -0.36 -15.12 4.62
C PRO A 89 -1.74 -14.99 5.27
N GLN A 90 -1.93 -15.69 6.40
CA GLN A 90 -3.09 -15.47 7.25
C GLN A 90 -2.88 -14.20 8.08
N LEU A 91 -3.87 -13.30 8.05
CA LEU A 91 -3.86 -12.07 8.82
C LEU A 91 -4.73 -12.20 10.07
N PRO A 92 -4.31 -11.65 11.23
CA PRO A 92 -5.20 -11.52 12.38
C PRO A 92 -6.46 -10.74 12.00
N THR A 93 -7.61 -11.11 12.58
CA THR A 93 -8.91 -10.51 12.24
C THR A 93 -8.91 -8.98 12.28
N ALA A 94 -8.30 -8.38 13.31
CA ALA A 94 -8.20 -6.93 13.41
C ALA A 94 -7.45 -6.31 12.23
N ARG A 95 -6.34 -6.92 11.79
CA ARG A 95 -5.55 -6.48 10.64
C ARG A 95 -6.32 -6.66 9.33
N LEU A 96 -7.05 -7.77 9.18
CA LEU A 96 -7.91 -8.02 8.02
C LEU A 96 -9.00 -6.96 7.88
N VAL A 97 -9.63 -6.53 8.98
CA VAL A 97 -10.63 -5.44 8.97
C VAL A 97 -10.01 -4.15 8.41
N ILE A 98 -8.79 -3.80 8.84
CA ILE A 98 -8.11 -2.60 8.32
C ILE A 98 -7.74 -2.74 6.85
N LEU A 99 -7.30 -3.91 6.40
CA LEU A 99 -7.02 -4.16 4.98
C LEU A 99 -8.29 -4.02 4.13
N LYS A 100 -9.45 -4.53 4.58
CA LYS A 100 -10.73 -4.34 3.88
C LYS A 100 -11.19 -2.89 3.87
N LEU A 101 -11.01 -2.14 4.96
CA LEU A 101 -11.28 -0.70 5.00
C LEU A 101 -10.37 0.06 4.03
N ALA A 102 -9.08 -0.28 4.00
CA ALA A 102 -8.14 0.33 3.07
C ALA A 102 -8.51 0.01 1.61
N ALA A 103 -8.88 -1.23 1.29
CA ALA A 103 -9.39 -1.62 -0.03
C ALA A 103 -10.64 -0.85 -0.43
N LEU A 104 -11.57 -0.61 0.51
CA LEU A 104 -12.76 0.19 0.25
C LEU A 104 -12.45 1.69 0.03
N LEU A 105 -11.39 2.21 0.65
CA LEU A 105 -11.05 3.63 0.67
C LEU A 105 -9.89 4.02 -0.26
N HIS A 106 -9.22 3.06 -0.90
CA HIS A 106 -7.93 3.29 -1.58
C HIS A 106 -7.96 4.40 -2.63
N ASP A 107 -9.10 4.49 -3.31
CA ASP A 107 -9.33 5.42 -4.42
C ASP A 107 -10.12 6.67 -4.05
N THR A 108 -10.39 6.90 -2.76
CA THR A 108 -11.10 8.12 -2.29
C THR A 108 -10.46 9.44 -2.74
N GLY A 109 -9.16 9.42 -3.03
CA GLY A 109 -8.45 10.57 -3.57
C GLY A 109 -8.77 10.90 -5.04
N LYS A 110 -9.36 9.99 -5.82
CA LYS A 110 -9.59 10.17 -7.26
C LYS A 110 -10.54 11.33 -7.56
N ALA A 111 -11.60 11.51 -6.77
CA ALA A 111 -12.55 12.62 -6.95
C ALA A 111 -11.86 14.00 -6.90
N ALA A 112 -10.96 14.20 -5.93
CA ALA A 112 -10.22 15.45 -5.77
C ALA A 112 -9.01 15.58 -6.72
N ALA A 113 -8.47 14.47 -7.20
CA ALA A 113 -7.31 14.44 -8.10
C ALA A 113 -7.67 14.43 -9.59
N ARG A 114 -8.96 14.43 -9.92
CA ARG A 114 -9.44 14.29 -11.30
C ARG A 114 -9.00 15.48 -12.15
N THR A 115 -8.26 15.20 -13.21
CA THR A 115 -7.94 16.16 -14.27
C THR A 115 -8.27 15.56 -15.64
N VAL A 116 -8.45 16.42 -16.64
CA VAL A 116 -8.61 16.02 -18.04
C VAL A 116 -7.50 16.71 -18.82
N ASP A 117 -6.71 15.94 -19.58
CA ASP A 117 -5.65 16.49 -20.43
C ASP A 117 -6.20 17.05 -21.76
N ALA A 118 -5.33 17.64 -22.57
CA ALA A 118 -5.70 18.28 -23.83
C ALA A 118 -6.33 17.29 -24.84
N GLU A 119 -6.03 16.01 -24.71
CA GLU A 119 -6.56 14.92 -25.53
C GLU A 119 -7.86 14.32 -24.96
N GLY A 120 -8.41 14.90 -23.89
CA GLY A 120 -9.65 14.45 -23.25
C GLY A 120 -9.49 13.24 -22.33
N ARG A 121 -8.27 12.82 -22.00
CA ARG A 121 -8.02 11.66 -21.15
C ARG A 121 -8.13 12.05 -19.67
N ILE A 122 -8.90 11.27 -18.93
CA ILE A 122 -9.05 11.43 -17.48
C ILE A 122 -7.79 10.92 -16.78
N ARG A 123 -7.24 11.72 -15.86
CA ARG A 123 -6.09 11.37 -15.01
C ARG A 123 -6.42 11.62 -13.54
N PHE A 124 -5.76 10.86 -12.67
CA PHE A 124 -5.90 10.95 -11.20
C PHE A 124 -4.52 11.07 -10.53
N ILE A 125 -3.70 12.00 -10.99
CA ILE A 125 -2.31 12.13 -10.53
C ILE A 125 -2.29 12.53 -9.05
N GLY A 126 -1.54 11.80 -8.22
CA GLY A 126 -1.41 12.08 -6.79
C GLY A 126 -2.59 11.61 -5.93
N HIS A 127 -3.58 10.90 -6.50
CA HIS A 127 -4.76 10.44 -5.75
C HIS A 127 -4.38 9.60 -4.52
N ALA A 128 -3.34 8.75 -4.59
CA ALA A 128 -2.93 7.93 -3.46
C ALA A 128 -2.55 8.76 -2.21
N LYS A 129 -1.87 9.90 -2.39
CA LYS A 129 -1.50 10.79 -1.27
C LYS A 129 -2.73 11.49 -0.68
N ILE A 130 -3.67 11.91 -1.52
CA ILE A 130 -4.93 12.53 -1.09
C ILE A 130 -5.81 11.50 -0.38
N GLY A 131 -5.98 10.32 -0.98
CA GLY A 131 -6.74 9.19 -0.45
C GLY A 131 -6.20 8.70 0.88
N ALA A 132 -4.88 8.70 1.08
CA ALA A 132 -4.28 8.37 2.37
C ALA A 132 -4.73 9.33 3.49
N ARG A 133 -4.74 10.64 3.20
CA ARG A 133 -5.23 11.65 4.15
C ARG A 133 -6.72 11.48 4.43
N ILE A 134 -7.53 11.22 3.40
CA ILE A 134 -8.97 10.98 3.55
C ILE A 134 -9.22 9.73 4.39
N THR A 135 -8.51 8.64 4.09
CA THR A 135 -8.57 7.37 4.83
C THR A 135 -8.23 7.59 6.30
N ALA A 136 -7.13 8.29 6.61
CA ALA A 136 -6.77 8.59 8.00
C ALA A 136 -7.87 9.36 8.74
N GLN A 137 -8.56 10.29 8.07
CA GLN A 137 -9.69 11.02 8.63
C GLN A 137 -10.91 10.11 8.84
N ALA A 138 -11.24 9.26 7.87
CA ALA A 138 -12.33 8.30 7.95
C ALA A 138 -12.13 7.30 9.11
N LEU A 139 -10.95 6.71 9.21
CA LEU A 139 -10.62 5.75 10.26
C LEU A 139 -10.63 6.39 11.66
N ARG A 140 -10.22 7.67 11.80
CA ARG A 140 -10.36 8.42 13.05
C ARG A 140 -11.82 8.70 13.41
N ARG A 141 -12.68 9.01 12.44
CA ARG A 141 -14.13 9.17 12.68
C ARG A 141 -14.81 7.88 13.09
N LEU A 142 -14.24 6.73 12.68
CA LEU A 142 -14.63 5.42 13.16
C LEU A 142 -13.97 5.04 14.50
N TYR A 143 -13.31 5.96 15.22
CA TYR A 143 -12.72 5.70 16.54
C TYR A 143 -11.76 4.49 16.56
N LEU A 144 -11.03 4.27 15.46
CA LEU A 144 -9.96 3.27 15.39
C LEU A 144 -8.70 3.79 16.08
N SER A 145 -7.88 2.87 16.59
CA SER A 145 -6.64 3.20 17.29
C SER A 145 -5.64 3.89 16.36
N ARG A 146 -4.66 4.60 16.95
CA ARG A 146 -3.59 5.27 16.18
C ARG A 146 -2.85 4.28 15.26
N ALA A 147 -2.60 3.06 15.71
CA ALA A 147 -1.91 2.03 14.94
C ALA A 147 -2.75 1.56 13.74
N GLU A 148 -4.05 1.36 13.93
CA GLU A 148 -4.98 0.98 12.85
C GLU A 148 -5.14 2.09 11.81
N VAL A 149 -5.25 3.34 12.26
CA VAL A 149 -5.29 4.52 11.38
C VAL A 149 -4.00 4.61 10.55
N GLN A 150 -2.85 4.42 11.18
CA GLN A 150 -1.55 4.47 10.50
C GLN A 150 -1.41 3.31 9.49
N LEU A 151 -1.86 2.10 9.83
CA LEU A 151 -1.85 0.96 8.92
C LEU A 151 -2.70 1.26 7.67
N GLY A 152 -3.96 1.67 7.85
CA GLY A 152 -4.84 1.99 6.72
C GLY A 152 -4.31 3.15 5.88
N GLU A 153 -3.78 4.21 6.52
CA GLU A 153 -3.15 5.33 5.82
C GLU A 153 -1.96 4.86 4.96
N THR A 154 -1.07 4.03 5.51
CA THR A 154 0.11 3.51 4.81
C THR A 154 -0.29 2.63 3.63
N ILE A 155 -1.29 1.76 3.80
CA ILE A 155 -1.80 0.92 2.70
C ILE A 155 -2.26 1.79 1.55
N VAL A 156 -3.15 2.75 1.81
CA VAL A 156 -3.70 3.62 0.76
C VAL A 156 -2.64 4.54 0.16
N ARG A 157 -1.69 5.04 0.95
CA ARG A 157 -0.60 5.90 0.44
C ARG A 157 0.26 5.20 -0.60
N HIS A 158 0.44 3.89 -0.45
CA HIS A 158 1.39 3.10 -1.23
C HIS A 158 0.75 2.03 -2.11
N HIS A 159 -0.58 1.99 -2.20
CA HIS A 159 -1.32 0.94 -2.93
C HIS A 159 -0.92 0.80 -4.40
N MET A 160 -0.54 1.91 -5.06
CA MET A 160 -0.08 1.88 -6.45
C MET A 160 1.34 1.29 -6.63
N ARG A 161 2.15 1.18 -5.57
CA ARG A 161 3.58 0.85 -5.70
C ARG A 161 3.83 -0.53 -6.34
N PRO A 162 3.16 -1.63 -5.93
CA PRO A 162 3.38 -2.92 -6.58
C PRO A 162 3.04 -2.87 -8.07
N LEU A 163 1.92 -2.24 -8.45
CA LEU A 163 1.52 -2.07 -9.85
C LEU A 163 2.57 -1.27 -10.64
N LEU A 164 3.08 -0.17 -10.06
CA LEU A 164 4.14 0.62 -10.70
C LEU A 164 5.47 -0.13 -10.82
N LEU A 165 5.82 -0.99 -9.86
CA LEU A 165 7.01 -1.83 -9.94
C LEU A 165 6.89 -2.84 -11.09
N THR A 166 5.70 -3.40 -11.34
CA THR A 166 5.49 -4.33 -12.46
C THR A 166 5.57 -3.71 -13.86
N ASN A 167 5.64 -2.37 -13.96
CA ASN A 167 5.89 -1.69 -15.23
C ASN A 167 7.36 -1.76 -15.66
N GLN A 168 8.25 -2.19 -14.77
CA GLN A 168 9.65 -2.43 -15.08
C GLN A 168 9.85 -3.91 -15.43
N PRO A 169 10.65 -4.23 -16.46
CA PRO A 169 10.95 -5.62 -16.81
C PRO A 169 11.65 -6.34 -15.64
N ASP A 170 12.57 -5.64 -14.97
CA ASP A 170 13.33 -6.16 -13.84
C ASP A 170 13.17 -5.25 -12.61
N VAL A 171 12.60 -5.80 -11.54
CA VAL A 171 12.50 -5.10 -10.25
C VAL A 171 13.76 -5.36 -9.44
N SER A 172 14.57 -4.32 -9.24
CA SER A 172 15.84 -4.43 -8.52
C SER A 172 15.67 -4.68 -7.02
N ALA A 173 16.70 -5.30 -6.39
CA ALA A 173 16.75 -5.49 -4.95
C ALA A 173 16.59 -4.16 -4.18
N ARG A 174 17.19 -3.07 -4.70
CA ARG A 174 17.06 -1.72 -4.13
C ARG A 174 15.61 -1.22 -4.15
N ALA A 175 14.85 -1.53 -5.20
CA ALA A 175 13.43 -1.16 -5.27
C ALA A 175 12.58 -1.92 -4.24
N VAL A 176 12.84 -3.22 -4.06
CA VAL A 176 12.18 -4.05 -3.04
C VAL A 176 12.53 -3.58 -1.63
N TYR A 177 13.81 -3.30 -1.35
CA TYR A 177 14.25 -2.74 -0.07
C TYR A 177 13.56 -1.39 0.21
N ARG A 178 13.58 -0.45 -0.74
CA ARG A 178 12.88 0.84 -0.58
C ARG A 178 11.39 0.65 -0.30
N PHE A 179 10.75 -0.32 -0.95
CA PHE A 179 9.35 -0.63 -0.67
C PHE A 179 9.13 -1.01 0.80
N PHE A 180 9.88 -1.99 1.34
CA PHE A 180 9.69 -2.43 2.72
C PHE A 180 10.23 -1.45 3.75
N ARG A 181 11.28 -0.68 3.45
CA ARG A 181 11.75 0.42 4.29
C ARG A 181 10.65 1.46 4.52
N ASP A 182 9.98 1.87 3.44
CA ASP A 182 8.97 2.93 3.51
C ASP A 182 7.63 2.44 4.08
N THR A 183 7.30 1.15 3.90
CA THR A 183 5.99 0.59 4.26
C THR A 183 6.01 -0.24 5.54
N GLY A 184 7.18 -0.69 5.98
CA GLY A 184 7.32 -1.61 7.09
C GLY A 184 6.48 -2.87 6.90
N ASP A 185 5.85 -3.33 7.98
CA ASP A 185 5.02 -4.53 7.96
C ASP A 185 3.77 -4.36 7.09
N ALA A 186 3.27 -3.13 6.88
CA ALA A 186 2.13 -2.85 6.00
C ALA A 186 2.41 -3.20 4.52
N GLY A 187 3.69 -3.41 4.16
CA GLY A 187 4.07 -3.90 2.84
C GLY A 187 3.34 -5.19 2.45
N VAL A 188 3.10 -6.09 3.41
CA VAL A 188 2.32 -7.32 3.17
C VAL A 188 0.89 -6.99 2.74
N ASP A 189 0.20 -6.12 3.48
CA ASP A 189 -1.18 -5.71 3.19
C ASP A 189 -1.27 -4.99 1.83
N ILE A 190 -0.27 -4.18 1.48
CA ILE A 190 -0.19 -3.47 0.20
C ILE A 190 -0.06 -4.46 -0.98
N LEU A 191 0.71 -5.53 -0.82
CA LEU A 191 0.83 -6.57 -1.83
C LEU A 191 -0.49 -7.32 -2.04
N LEU A 192 -1.17 -7.69 -0.94
CA LEU A 192 -2.49 -8.33 -1.00
C LEU A 192 -3.54 -7.41 -1.63
N HIS A 193 -3.54 -6.14 -1.24
CA HIS A 193 -4.38 -5.12 -1.85
C HIS A 193 -4.14 -5.02 -3.35
N ALA A 194 -2.87 -4.96 -3.80
CA ALA A 194 -2.56 -4.82 -5.22
C ALA A 194 -3.08 -6.01 -6.05
N LEU A 195 -3.01 -7.24 -5.52
CA LEU A 195 -3.61 -8.41 -6.17
C LEU A 195 -5.13 -8.25 -6.31
N ALA A 196 -5.80 -7.81 -5.24
CA ALA A 196 -7.25 -7.61 -5.24
C ALA A 196 -7.70 -6.49 -6.18
N ASP A 197 -7.00 -5.35 -6.15
CA ASP A 197 -7.26 -4.18 -6.99
C ASP A 197 -7.08 -4.49 -8.47
N HIS A 198 -6.03 -5.26 -8.80
CA HIS A 198 -5.83 -5.79 -10.13
C HIS A 198 -7.00 -6.67 -10.58
N ARG A 199 -7.43 -7.62 -9.75
CA ARG A 199 -8.57 -8.51 -10.06
C ARG A 199 -9.90 -7.76 -10.19
N ALA A 200 -10.07 -6.65 -9.48
CA ALA A 200 -11.24 -5.78 -9.61
C ALA A 200 -11.18 -4.89 -10.85
N THR A 201 -9.98 -4.57 -11.33
CA THR A 201 -9.78 -3.75 -12.53
C THR A 201 -10.00 -4.56 -13.81
N TYR A 202 -9.44 -5.76 -13.88
CA TYR A 202 -9.42 -6.61 -15.07
C TYR A 202 -10.42 -7.76 -14.97
N LEU A 203 -11.29 -7.87 -15.97
CA LEU A 203 -12.16 -9.03 -16.12
C LEU A 203 -11.32 -10.30 -16.38
N SER A 204 -11.73 -11.42 -15.81
CA SER A 204 -10.95 -12.68 -15.83
C SER A 204 -10.66 -13.23 -17.23
N ASP A 205 -11.48 -12.86 -18.23
CA ASP A 205 -11.35 -13.34 -19.61
C ASP A 205 -10.58 -12.37 -20.52
N ALA A 206 -10.13 -11.23 -19.99
CA ALA A 206 -9.34 -10.26 -20.75
C ALA A 206 -7.88 -10.71 -20.87
N PRO A 207 -7.23 -10.54 -22.04
CA PRO A 207 -5.79 -10.75 -22.17
C PRO A 207 -5.03 -9.85 -21.19
N ASP A 208 -4.28 -10.47 -20.28
CA ASP A 208 -3.62 -9.76 -19.19
C ASP A 208 -2.24 -10.32 -18.90
N ASP A 209 -1.23 -9.66 -19.46
CA ASP A 209 0.18 -9.98 -19.24
C ASP A 209 0.72 -9.40 -17.92
N ARG A 210 -0.08 -8.61 -17.20
CA ARG A 210 0.32 -7.94 -15.95
C ARG A 210 0.07 -8.84 -14.75
N TRP A 211 -1.00 -9.63 -14.75
CA TRP A 211 -1.30 -10.55 -13.65
C TRP A 211 -0.12 -11.49 -13.32
N PRO A 212 0.49 -12.22 -14.28
CA PRO A 212 1.64 -13.07 -13.98
C PRO A 212 2.83 -12.31 -13.39
N ARG A 213 3.08 -11.08 -13.85
CA ARG A 213 4.15 -10.21 -13.33
C ARG A 213 3.87 -9.78 -11.90
N LEU A 214 2.63 -9.40 -11.59
CA LEU A 214 2.21 -8.98 -10.26
C LEU A 214 2.24 -10.15 -9.26
N THR A 215 1.77 -11.33 -9.66
CA THR A 215 1.84 -12.52 -8.81
C THR A 215 3.28 -12.93 -8.54
N ALA A 216 4.16 -12.95 -9.55
CA ALA A 216 5.57 -13.29 -9.37
C ALA A 216 6.32 -12.26 -8.50
N LEU A 217 6.04 -10.97 -8.68
CA LEU A 217 6.57 -9.90 -7.82
C LEU A 217 6.12 -10.11 -6.37
N THR A 218 4.81 -10.37 -6.18
CA THR A 218 4.22 -10.53 -4.86
C THR A 218 4.78 -11.75 -4.14
N GLU A 219 4.86 -12.90 -4.82
CA GLU A 219 5.46 -14.11 -4.25
C GLU A 219 6.88 -13.84 -3.75
N ARG A 220 7.73 -13.26 -4.62
CA ARG A 220 9.12 -12.94 -4.28
C ARG A 220 9.19 -12.01 -3.06
N MET A 221 8.38 -10.95 -3.03
CA MET A 221 8.42 -9.97 -1.95
C MET A 221 7.89 -10.52 -0.62
N LEU A 222 6.88 -11.40 -0.66
CA LEU A 222 6.40 -12.10 0.53
C LEU A 222 7.46 -13.08 1.03
N ARG A 223 8.12 -13.82 0.13
CA ARG A 223 9.24 -14.69 0.46
C ARG A 223 10.38 -13.91 1.12
N ASP A 224 10.78 -12.78 0.52
CA ASP A 224 11.80 -11.91 1.10
C ASP A 224 11.38 -11.37 2.49
N TYR A 225 10.10 -11.12 2.72
CA TYR A 225 9.60 -10.64 4.00
C TYR A 225 9.57 -11.72 5.10
N TYR A 226 9.12 -12.94 4.79
CA TYR A 226 8.92 -14.01 5.77
C TYR A 226 10.14 -14.95 5.93
N GLU A 227 10.89 -15.18 4.85
CA GLU A 227 11.97 -16.18 4.81
C GLU A 227 13.37 -15.55 4.69
N HIS A 228 13.49 -14.39 4.06
CA HIS A 228 14.79 -13.74 3.77
C HIS A 228 14.84 -12.27 4.23
N ARG A 229 14.47 -12.03 5.49
CA ARG A 229 14.31 -10.69 6.05
C ARG A 229 15.58 -9.82 5.90
N GLU A 230 16.75 -10.43 5.89
CA GLU A 230 18.05 -9.79 5.65
C GLU A 230 18.17 -9.11 4.28
N ARG A 231 17.38 -9.51 3.29
CA ARG A 231 17.36 -8.86 1.96
C ARG A 231 16.65 -7.52 1.95
N ILE A 232 15.69 -7.34 2.86
CA ILE A 232 14.86 -6.13 2.97
C ILE A 232 15.15 -5.30 4.22
N ALA A 233 15.88 -5.88 5.17
CA ALA A 233 16.38 -5.22 6.38
C ALA A 233 17.78 -5.77 6.70
N PRO A 234 18.80 -5.44 5.89
CA PRO A 234 20.15 -5.97 6.08
C PRO A 234 20.78 -5.47 7.39
N PRO A 235 21.67 -6.27 8.01
CA PRO A 235 22.41 -5.83 9.19
C PRO A 235 23.31 -4.64 8.85
N LEU A 236 23.47 -3.73 9.81
CA LEU A 236 24.29 -2.53 9.64
C LEU A 236 25.78 -2.91 9.51
N LEU A 237 26.41 -2.53 8.40
CA LEU A 237 27.86 -2.63 8.23
C LEU A 237 28.63 -1.55 9.01
N ILE A 238 28.02 -0.37 9.12
CA ILE A 238 28.51 0.79 9.88
C ILE A 238 27.33 1.51 10.53
N ASN A 239 27.61 2.29 11.57
CA ASN A 239 26.62 3.11 12.27
C ASN A 239 27.06 4.59 12.38
N GLY A 240 26.21 5.42 12.97
CA GLY A 240 26.51 6.85 13.13
C GLY A 240 27.78 7.14 13.93
N HIS A 241 28.11 6.32 14.94
CA HIS A 241 29.35 6.49 15.71
C HIS A 241 30.60 6.20 14.87
N ASP A 242 30.51 5.28 13.90
CA ASP A 242 31.60 5.07 12.95
C ASP A 242 31.81 6.33 12.09
N LEU A 243 30.71 6.94 11.62
CA LEU A 243 30.79 8.16 10.80
C LEU A 243 31.40 9.35 11.55
N LEU A 244 31.02 9.55 12.81
CA LEU A 244 31.58 10.60 13.67
C LEU A 244 33.06 10.37 13.96
N ARG A 245 33.45 9.14 14.33
CA ARG A 245 34.84 8.83 14.74
C ARG A 245 35.82 8.79 13.56
N GLU A 246 35.43 8.16 12.45
CA GLU A 246 36.34 7.89 11.33
C GLU A 246 36.45 9.09 10.37
N PHE A 247 35.43 9.95 10.30
CA PHE A 247 35.35 11.06 9.35
C PHE A 247 35.15 12.43 10.00
N GLY A 248 35.03 12.51 11.33
CA GLY A 248 34.85 13.78 12.04
C GLY A 248 33.54 14.51 11.71
N LEU A 249 32.55 13.79 11.16
CA LEU A 249 31.26 14.38 10.77
C LEU A 249 30.50 14.85 12.01
N GLN A 250 29.81 15.98 11.90
CA GLN A 250 28.98 16.50 12.99
C GLN A 250 27.63 15.76 13.05
N PRO A 251 27.02 15.61 14.23
CA PRO A 251 25.68 15.03 14.32
C PRO A 251 24.66 15.83 13.47
N GLY A 252 23.84 15.15 12.67
CA GLY A 252 22.76 15.78 11.90
C GLY A 252 22.06 14.84 10.89
N PRO A 253 21.03 15.33 10.17
CA PRO A 253 20.27 14.52 9.20
C PRO A 253 21.11 13.86 8.11
N HIS A 254 22.18 14.53 7.68
CA HIS A 254 23.13 14.03 6.68
C HIS A 254 23.80 12.70 7.08
N ILE A 255 23.96 12.41 8.38
CA ILE A 255 24.45 11.10 8.87
C ILE A 255 23.48 9.99 8.44
N GLY A 256 22.18 10.23 8.59
CA GLY A 256 21.14 9.30 8.15
C GLY A 256 21.16 9.09 6.64
N GLU A 257 21.35 10.15 5.86
CA GLU A 257 21.44 10.10 4.39
C GLU A 257 22.65 9.28 3.91
N ILE A 258 23.80 9.46 4.54
CA ILE A 258 25.01 8.67 4.25
C ILE A 258 24.79 7.21 4.62
N LEU A 259 24.28 6.92 5.82
CA LEU A 259 24.00 5.55 6.24
C LEU A 259 22.98 4.87 5.31
N GLU A 260 21.98 5.61 4.84
CA GLU A 260 21.00 5.08 3.90
C GLU A 260 21.61 4.78 2.53
N THR A 261 22.51 5.64 2.05
CA THR A 261 23.27 5.39 0.81
C THR A 261 24.09 4.11 0.92
N VAL A 262 24.72 3.87 2.07
CA VAL A 262 25.47 2.63 2.35
C VAL A 262 24.55 1.42 2.38
N ARG A 263 23.37 1.50 3.01
CA ARG A 263 22.40 0.40 3.01
C ARG A 263 21.91 0.08 1.61
N GLU A 264 21.62 1.09 0.80
CA GLU A 264 21.19 0.89 -0.59
C GLU A 264 22.27 0.26 -1.48
N ALA A 265 23.54 0.55 -1.20
CA ALA A 265 24.69 -0.12 -1.84
C ALA A 265 24.90 -1.55 -1.31
N GLN A 266 24.60 -1.78 -0.03
CA GLN A 266 24.65 -3.13 0.55
C GLN A 266 23.60 -4.05 -0.08
N VAL A 267 22.36 -3.57 -0.21
CA VAL A 267 21.27 -4.33 -0.82
C VAL A 267 21.53 -4.65 -2.29
N SER A 268 22.18 -3.76 -3.04
CA SER A 268 22.56 -4.03 -4.43
C SER A 268 23.81 -4.92 -4.56
N GLY A 269 24.46 -5.27 -3.44
CA GLY A 269 25.68 -6.07 -3.42
C GLY A 269 26.94 -5.31 -3.86
N GLU A 270 26.87 -3.98 -4.02
CA GLU A 270 27.99 -3.07 -4.28
C GLU A 270 28.91 -2.91 -3.06
N VAL A 271 28.35 -3.09 -1.86
CA VAL A 271 29.09 -3.03 -0.59
C VAL A 271 28.74 -4.27 0.25
N ARG A 272 29.75 -4.99 0.73
CA ARG A 272 29.61 -6.27 1.43
C ARG A 272 30.32 -6.33 2.77
N SER A 273 31.20 -5.36 3.05
CA SER A 273 31.99 -5.31 4.27
C SER A 273 32.01 -3.91 4.90
N ARG A 274 32.45 -3.84 6.16
CA ARG A 274 32.67 -2.57 6.87
C ARG A 274 33.70 -1.71 6.12
N GLU A 275 34.76 -2.33 5.61
CA GLU A 275 35.83 -1.65 4.89
C GLU A 275 35.31 -1.01 3.60
N GLU A 276 34.51 -1.74 2.82
CA GLU A 276 33.87 -1.22 1.61
C GLU A 276 32.86 -0.10 1.92
N ALA A 277 32.11 -0.23 3.02
CA ALA A 277 31.19 0.80 3.49
C ALA A 277 31.94 2.10 3.83
N LEU A 278 33.03 2.03 4.60
CA LEU A 278 33.87 3.19 4.91
C LEU A 278 34.52 3.79 3.66
N ALA A 279 34.94 2.96 2.69
CA ALA A 279 35.47 3.44 1.42
C ALA A 279 34.41 4.18 0.58
N LEU A 280 33.16 3.71 0.58
CA LEU A 280 32.05 4.42 -0.04
C LEU A 280 31.82 5.77 0.65
N VAL A 281 31.79 5.81 1.98
CA VAL A 281 31.63 7.08 2.73
C VAL A 281 32.72 8.08 2.37
N ARG A 282 34.00 7.66 2.33
CA ARG A 282 35.11 8.54 1.90
C ARG A 282 34.86 9.20 0.56
N ARG A 283 34.31 8.45 -0.41
CA ARG A 283 33.97 9.00 -1.74
C ARG A 283 32.82 10.00 -1.68
N LEU A 284 31.82 9.75 -0.84
CA LEU A 284 30.67 10.65 -0.65
C LEU A 284 31.05 11.95 0.06
N THR A 285 32.02 11.90 0.97
CA THR A 285 32.46 13.06 1.77
C THR A 285 33.68 13.77 1.21
N ALA A 286 34.28 13.26 0.13
CA ALA A 286 35.39 13.94 -0.54
C ALA A 286 34.90 15.30 -1.06
N PRO A 287 35.69 16.39 -0.88
CA PRO A 287 35.31 17.69 -1.44
C PRO A 287 35.11 17.53 -2.94
N GLN A 288 33.90 17.83 -3.42
CA GLN A 288 33.64 17.91 -4.85
C GLN A 288 34.58 19.00 -5.39
N GLY A 289 35.55 18.61 -6.21
CA GLY A 289 36.50 19.54 -6.80
C GLY A 289 35.72 20.63 -7.53
N GLY A 290 35.80 21.86 -7.00
CA GLY A 290 35.30 23.03 -7.68
C GLY A 290 36.00 23.16 -9.02
N CYS A 291 35.20 23.21 -10.09
CA CYS A 291 35.62 23.81 -11.34
C CYS A 291 35.38 25.31 -11.21
#